data_AF-A0A3D2VA74-F1
#
_entry.id   AF-A0A3D2VA74-F1
#
_cell.length_a   1.000
_cell.length_b   1.000
_cell.length_c   1.000
_cell.angle_alpha   90.00
_cell.angle_beta   90.00
_cell.angle_gamma   90.00
#
_symmetry.space_group_name_H-M   'P 1'
#
loop_
_entity.id
_entity.type
_entity.pdbx_description
1 polymer ?
#
loop_
_entity_poly.entity_id
_entity_poly.type
_entity_poly.pdbx_seq_one_letter_code
_entity_poly.pdbx_strand_id
1 'polypeptide(L)'
;MAAKDKTPDVFAMDRILELIDLMKEHDLCEIDLKQDDEQIRLVRGGQPVIPVAAAPAPAAPAAAPAATDSAPAADDNLITINSPMVGTFYSRPNPDSDSFVQIGDIVNNDTTVCIIEAMKVFNEIQAEVKGKIVAILVDDEEPVDVGKPLFKVDPSM
;
A
#
# COMPACT_ATOMS: atom_id res chain seq x y z
N MET A 1 23.50 26.12 -40.71
CA MET A 1 22.09 25.71 -40.92
C MET A 1 22.08 24.23 -41.25
N ALA A 2 21.72 23.39 -40.28
CA ALA A 2 21.09 22.07 -40.45
C ALA A 2 20.91 21.48 -39.05
N ALA A 3 19.70 20.99 -38.80
CA ALA A 3 19.08 20.80 -37.50
C ALA A 3 19.80 19.79 -36.60
N LYS A 4 19.90 20.12 -35.32
CA LYS A 4 20.24 19.18 -34.26
C LYS A 4 19.04 18.25 -34.09
N ASP A 5 19.24 16.97 -34.40
CA ASP A 5 18.33 15.86 -34.10
C ASP A 5 17.66 16.07 -32.74
N LYS A 6 16.35 16.32 -32.79
CA LYS A 6 15.50 16.53 -31.63
C LYS A 6 14.64 15.28 -31.49
N THR A 7 15.25 14.18 -31.08
CA THR A 7 14.51 13.07 -30.50
C THR A 7 13.76 13.62 -29.29
N PRO A 8 12.42 13.51 -29.22
CA PRO A 8 11.68 14.00 -28.06
C PRO A 8 12.08 13.13 -26.88
N ASP A 9 12.83 13.72 -25.95
CA ASP A 9 13.14 13.09 -24.68
C ASP A 9 11.81 12.88 -23.94
N VAL A 10 11.42 11.61 -23.78
CA VAL A 10 10.19 11.22 -23.10
C VAL A 10 10.19 11.70 -21.64
N PHE A 11 11.38 11.97 -21.09
CA PHE A 11 11.60 12.48 -19.73
C PHE A 11 11.82 14.01 -19.66
N ALA A 12 11.60 14.74 -20.76
CA ALA A 12 11.65 16.19 -20.71
C ALA A 12 10.69 16.73 -19.64
N MET A 13 11.15 17.68 -18.83
CA MET A 13 10.38 18.19 -17.68
C MET A 13 9.01 18.74 -18.10
N ASP A 14 8.95 19.45 -19.23
CA ASP A 14 7.69 19.95 -19.79
C ASP A 14 6.70 18.82 -20.09
N ARG A 15 7.21 17.66 -20.52
CA ARG A 15 6.40 16.48 -20.84
C ARG A 15 5.89 15.76 -19.60
N ILE A 16 6.70 15.74 -18.53
CA ILE A 16 6.29 15.17 -17.24
C ILE A 16 5.15 15.99 -16.63
N LEU A 17 5.23 17.32 -16.70
CA LEU A 17 4.17 18.20 -16.22
C LEU A 17 2.86 17.99 -17.00
N GLU A 18 2.95 17.88 -18.33
CA GLU A 18 1.81 17.53 -19.17
C GLU A 18 1.20 16.17 -18.76
N LEU A 19 2.02 15.14 -18.49
CA LEU A 19 1.54 13.82 -18.07
C LEU A 19 0.86 13.85 -16.70
N ILE A 20 1.38 14.63 -15.74
CA ILE A 20 0.76 14.79 -14.42
C ILE A 20 -0.59 15.48 -14.52
N ASP A 21 -0.69 16.53 -15.32
CA ASP A 21 -1.96 17.21 -15.56
C ASP A 21 -2.96 16.26 -16.22
N LEU A 22 -2.50 15.45 -17.19
CA LEU A 22 -3.31 14.40 -17.82
C LEU A 22 -3.76 13.31 -16.84
N MET A 23 -2.92 12.90 -15.89
CA MET A 23 -3.33 11.92 -14.86
C MET A 23 -4.43 12.47 -13.95
N LYS A 24 -4.35 13.75 -13.59
CA LYS A 24 -5.33 14.41 -12.75
C LYS A 24 -6.64 14.66 -13.49
N GLU A 25 -6.56 15.14 -14.73
CA GLU A 25 -7.72 15.43 -15.56
C GLU A 25 -8.52 14.17 -15.91
N HIS A 26 -7.82 13.06 -16.17
CA HIS A 26 -8.46 11.82 -16.62
C HIS A 26 -8.58 10.76 -15.55
N ASP A 27 -8.26 11.10 -14.30
CA ASP A 27 -8.27 10.14 -13.22
C ASP A 27 -7.48 8.90 -13.70
N LEU A 28 -6.18 8.99 -14.04
CA LEU A 28 -5.39 7.79 -14.36
C LEU A 28 -4.61 7.32 -13.13
N CYS A 29 -4.77 6.04 -12.77
CA CYS A 29 -4.05 5.49 -11.61
C CYS A 29 -2.62 5.14 -12.00
N GLU A 30 -2.45 4.71 -13.23
CA GLU A 30 -1.18 4.22 -13.73
C GLU A 30 -0.91 4.83 -15.08
N ILE A 31 0.36 5.21 -15.31
CA ILE A 31 0.86 5.55 -16.63
C ILE A 31 1.93 4.57 -17.06
N ASP A 32 1.86 4.03 -18.28
CA ASP A 32 2.96 3.28 -18.85
C ASP A 32 3.15 3.80 -20.34
N LEU A 33 4.40 4.14 -20.76
CA LEU A 33 4.96 4.74 -22.03
C LEU A 33 6.11 4.00 -22.85
N LYS A 34 5.94 3.51 -24.11
CA LYS A 34 7.07 2.88 -24.89
C LYS A 34 8.22 3.85 -25.23
N GLN A 35 9.44 3.33 -25.39
CA GLN A 35 10.44 3.89 -26.33
C GLN A 35 11.25 2.79 -27.06
N ASP A 36 11.47 2.95 -28.36
CA ASP A 36 12.06 1.95 -29.26
C ASP A 36 11.35 0.57 -29.19
N ASP A 37 12.02 -0.52 -28.83
CA ASP A 37 11.39 -1.85 -28.66
C ASP A 37 10.70 -2.02 -27.29
N GLU A 38 10.67 -1.00 -26.44
CA GLU A 38 10.20 -1.11 -25.05
C GLU A 38 8.82 -0.50 -24.85
N GLN A 39 7.92 -1.18 -24.14
CA GLN A 39 6.54 -0.73 -23.89
C GLN A 39 6.18 -0.52 -22.47
N ILE A 40 5.43 0.56 -22.32
CA ILE A 40 4.83 0.93 -21.09
C ILE A 40 3.37 1.38 -21.56
N ARG A 41 2.30 0.97 -20.85
CA ARG A 41 0.81 1.12 -20.80
C ARG A 41 0.14 1.57 -19.44
N LEU A 42 -0.58 2.69 -19.48
CA LEU A 42 -1.42 3.27 -18.41
C LEU A 42 -2.77 2.56 -18.09
N VAL A 43 -3.27 2.47 -16.84
CA VAL A 43 -4.68 2.08 -16.53
C VAL A 43 -5.28 2.76 -15.27
N ARG A 44 -6.58 3.12 -15.32
CA ARG A 44 -7.45 3.28 -14.13
C ARG A 44 -8.57 2.23 -14.12
N GLY A 45 -8.75 1.52 -13.00
CA GLY A 45 -9.87 0.61 -12.72
C GLY A 45 -9.77 -0.77 -13.39
N GLY A 46 -9.10 -1.72 -12.75
CA GLY A 46 -9.10 -3.13 -13.20
C GLY A 46 -8.20 -4.02 -12.36
N GLN A 47 -8.80 -4.77 -11.44
CA GLN A 47 -8.17 -5.93 -10.83
C GLN A 47 -7.94 -6.98 -11.94
N PRO A 48 -6.73 -7.51 -12.16
CA PRO A 48 -6.58 -8.67 -13.01
C PRO A 48 -7.30 -9.85 -12.35
N VAL A 49 -8.50 -10.15 -12.84
CA VAL A 49 -9.19 -11.40 -12.54
C VAL A 49 -8.42 -12.53 -13.21
N ILE A 50 -7.53 -13.16 -12.47
CA ILE A 50 -7.00 -14.46 -12.84
C ILE A 50 -8.16 -15.47 -12.78
N PRO A 51 -8.51 -16.17 -13.89
CA PRO A 51 -9.46 -17.26 -13.81
C PRO A 51 -8.79 -18.41 -13.06
N VAL A 52 -9.16 -18.61 -11.79
CA VAL A 52 -8.87 -19.84 -11.07
C VAL A 52 -9.61 -20.98 -11.80
N ALA A 53 -8.84 -21.88 -12.38
CA ALA A 53 -9.35 -23.16 -12.86
C ALA A 53 -9.89 -23.95 -11.66
N ALA A 54 -11.17 -24.31 -11.71
CA ALA A 54 -11.79 -25.16 -10.70
C ALA A 54 -11.16 -26.56 -10.73
N ALA A 55 -10.39 -26.89 -9.69
CA ALA A 55 -9.95 -28.26 -9.43
C ALA A 55 -11.07 -29.04 -8.72
N PRO A 56 -11.26 -30.35 -9.00
CA PRO A 56 -12.37 -31.10 -8.44
C PRO A 56 -12.20 -31.32 -6.93
N ALA A 57 -13.29 -31.10 -6.18
CA ALA A 57 -13.37 -31.31 -4.75
C ALA A 57 -13.18 -32.79 -4.36
N PRO A 58 -12.26 -33.10 -3.42
CA PRO A 58 -12.28 -34.36 -2.70
C PRO A 58 -13.29 -34.31 -1.54
N ALA A 59 -13.98 -35.44 -1.34
CA ALA A 59 -15.07 -35.62 -0.38
C ALA A 59 -14.67 -35.39 1.09
N ALA A 60 -15.63 -34.87 1.86
CA ALA A 60 -15.58 -34.65 3.29
C ALA A 60 -15.36 -35.93 4.11
N PRO A 61 -14.78 -35.80 5.32
CA PRO A 61 -15.47 -36.30 6.51
C PRO A 61 -15.60 -35.27 7.64
N ALA A 62 -16.52 -35.58 8.54
CA ALA A 62 -17.19 -34.69 9.50
C ALA A 62 -16.43 -34.30 10.79
N ALA A 63 -16.79 -33.10 11.27
CA ALA A 63 -17.03 -32.65 12.65
C ALA A 63 -15.94 -32.79 13.75
N ALA A 64 -15.49 -31.63 14.26
CA ALA A 64 -15.41 -31.30 15.69
C ALA A 64 -15.52 -29.76 15.88
N PRO A 65 -16.21 -29.25 16.94
CA PRO A 65 -16.56 -27.84 17.08
C PRO A 65 -15.62 -27.06 18.04
N ALA A 66 -15.13 -25.90 17.60
CA ALA A 66 -14.66 -24.74 18.39
C ALA A 66 -14.16 -23.69 17.37
N ALA A 67 -14.40 -22.39 17.44
CA ALA A 67 -15.04 -21.55 18.43
C ALA A 67 -15.79 -20.43 17.70
N THR A 68 -16.88 -19.99 18.30
CA THR A 68 -17.59 -18.76 17.96
C THR A 68 -16.80 -17.60 18.55
N ASP A 69 -16.26 -16.71 17.71
CA ASP A 69 -16.09 -15.27 17.94
C ASP A 69 -15.28 -14.71 16.77
N SER A 70 -15.63 -13.62 16.11
CA SER A 70 -16.74 -12.70 16.23
C SER A 70 -16.92 -12.14 14.82
N ALA A 71 -18.16 -12.00 14.36
CA ALA A 71 -18.42 -11.17 13.18
C ALA A 71 -17.84 -9.77 13.47
N PRO A 72 -17.04 -9.15 12.59
CA PRO A 72 -16.69 -7.77 12.79
C PRO A 72 -17.98 -6.96 12.78
N ALA A 73 -18.29 -6.39 13.94
CA ALA A 73 -19.25 -5.32 14.06
C ALA A 73 -18.85 -4.22 13.07
N ALA A 74 -19.78 -3.84 12.20
CA ALA A 74 -19.82 -2.60 11.43
C ALA A 74 -18.45 -1.94 11.16
N ASP A 75 -17.80 -2.29 10.05
CA ASP A 75 -16.73 -1.49 9.41
C ASP A 75 -17.31 -0.17 8.85
N ASP A 76 -18.10 0.56 9.63
CA ASP A 76 -18.58 1.88 9.24
C ASP A 76 -17.44 2.89 9.52
N ASN A 77 -16.62 3.14 8.50
CA ASN A 77 -15.62 4.21 8.36
C ASN A 77 -14.21 4.02 8.95
N LEU A 78 -13.73 2.80 9.15
CA LEU A 78 -12.31 2.60 9.48
C LEU A 78 -11.40 2.86 8.27
N ILE A 79 -10.31 3.60 8.47
CA ILE A 79 -9.29 3.91 7.46
C ILE A 79 -8.05 3.05 7.75
N THR A 80 -7.35 2.61 6.71
CA THR A 80 -6.09 1.87 6.86
C THR A 80 -4.88 2.74 6.58
N ILE A 81 -3.83 2.56 7.38
CA ILE A 81 -2.47 3.04 7.05
C ILE A 81 -1.78 1.89 6.33
N ASN A 82 -1.34 2.12 5.09
CA ASN A 82 -0.80 1.08 4.22
C ASN A 82 0.71 1.24 4.04
N SER A 83 1.40 0.15 3.72
CA SER A 83 2.82 0.20 3.37
C SER A 83 3.04 0.95 2.05
N PRO A 84 3.90 1.98 2.00
CA PRO A 84 4.23 2.66 0.74
C PRO A 84 5.31 1.93 -0.08
N MET A 85 5.97 0.93 0.49
CA MET A 85 7.11 0.24 -0.15
C MET A 85 7.14 -1.25 0.19
N VAL A 86 7.98 -2.00 -0.52
CA VAL A 86 8.30 -3.39 -0.16
C VAL A 86 9.41 -3.37 0.90
N GLY A 87 9.27 -4.16 1.96
CA GLY A 87 10.29 -4.25 3.00
C GLY A 87 9.89 -5.14 4.18
N THR A 88 10.59 -4.97 5.29
CA THR A 88 10.30 -5.65 6.56
C THR A 88 9.72 -4.65 7.56
N PHE A 89 8.59 -4.98 8.18
CA PHE A 89 7.92 -4.12 9.15
C PHE A 89 8.58 -4.21 10.53
N TYR A 90 8.77 -3.06 11.17
CA TYR A 90 9.18 -2.95 12.56
C TYR A 90 8.28 -1.95 13.31
N SER A 91 7.69 -2.42 14.39
CA SER A 91 6.84 -1.64 15.29
C SER A 91 7.62 -0.68 16.18
N ARG A 92 8.96 -0.82 16.23
CA ARG A 92 9.87 -0.15 17.17
C ARG A 92 11.09 0.44 16.48
N PRO A 93 11.67 1.54 16.99
CA PRO A 93 12.89 2.14 16.43
C PRO A 93 14.14 1.29 16.66
N ASN A 94 14.15 0.46 17.71
CA ASN A 94 15.21 -0.50 18.03
C ASN A 94 14.65 -1.56 19.01
N PRO A 95 15.35 -2.69 19.22
CA PRO A 95 14.87 -3.81 20.02
C PRO A 95 14.55 -3.49 21.49
N ASP A 96 15.21 -2.47 22.05
CA ASP A 96 15.11 -2.11 23.47
C ASP A 96 14.12 -0.95 23.74
N SER A 97 13.52 -0.38 22.69
CA SER A 97 12.57 0.74 22.80
C SER A 97 11.12 0.28 22.74
N ASP A 98 10.21 1.14 23.20
CA ASP A 98 8.77 0.94 23.05
C ASP A 98 8.32 1.10 21.59
N SER A 99 7.17 0.50 21.27
CA SER A 99 6.53 0.65 19.95
C SER A 99 6.17 2.10 19.68
N PHE A 100 6.27 2.50 18.41
CA PHE A 100 5.87 3.85 17.97
C PHE A 100 4.43 4.17 18.35
N VAL A 101 3.53 3.20 18.20
CA VAL A 101 2.11 3.29 18.56
C VAL A 101 1.59 1.97 19.11
N GLN A 102 0.55 2.05 19.93
CA GLN A 102 -0.23 0.95 20.48
C GLN A 102 -1.71 1.09 20.14
N ILE A 103 -2.46 -0.01 20.25
CA ILE A 103 -3.93 0.03 20.14
C ILE A 103 -4.46 0.91 21.26
N GLY A 104 -5.15 1.98 20.88
CA GLY A 104 -5.54 3.01 21.85
C GLY A 104 -5.08 4.40 21.49
N ASP A 105 -3.93 4.50 20.82
CA ASP A 105 -3.22 5.76 20.63
C ASP A 105 -3.85 6.64 19.57
N ILE A 106 -3.75 7.95 19.79
CA ILE A 106 -4.21 8.98 18.85
C ILE A 106 -3.04 9.40 17.97
N VAL A 107 -3.24 9.32 16.65
CA VAL A 107 -2.27 9.70 15.64
C VAL A 107 -2.77 10.89 14.81
N ASN A 108 -1.84 11.65 14.24
CA ASN A 108 -2.08 12.68 13.24
C ASN A 108 -1.21 12.42 12.00
N ASN A 109 -1.37 13.23 10.95
CA ASN A 109 -0.68 13.02 9.67
C ASN A 109 0.84 12.83 9.80
N ASP A 110 1.48 13.55 10.73
CA ASP A 110 2.94 13.56 10.90
C ASP A 110 3.44 12.55 11.94
N THR A 111 2.54 11.76 12.56
CA THR A 111 2.92 10.79 13.60
C THR A 111 3.60 9.58 12.97
N THR A 112 4.84 9.30 13.35
CA THR A 112 5.54 8.07 12.96
C THR A 112 4.88 6.87 13.64
N VAL A 113 4.46 5.87 12.85
CA VAL A 113 3.72 4.68 13.33
C VAL A 113 4.52 3.39 13.25
N CYS A 114 5.51 3.31 12.37
CA CYS A 114 6.40 2.15 12.24
C CYS A 114 7.65 2.51 11.41
N ILE A 115 8.56 1.56 11.31
CA ILE A 115 9.66 1.58 10.34
C ILE A 115 9.46 0.45 9.33
N ILE A 116 9.82 0.72 8.07
CA ILE A 116 9.98 -0.32 7.05
C ILE A 116 11.44 -0.36 6.62
N GLU A 117 12.07 -1.52 6.76
CA GLU A 117 13.41 -1.77 6.25
C GLU A 117 13.33 -2.22 4.79
N ALA A 118 13.93 -1.44 3.89
CA ALA A 118 14.10 -1.78 2.49
C ALA A 118 15.58 -1.64 2.11
N MET A 119 16.21 -2.73 1.67
CA MET A 119 17.62 -2.73 1.25
C MET A 119 18.60 -2.13 2.29
N LYS A 120 18.44 -2.48 3.58
CA LYS A 120 19.20 -1.93 4.72
C LYS A 120 18.98 -0.45 5.03
N VAL A 121 17.95 0.16 4.42
CA VAL A 121 17.51 1.52 4.75
C VAL A 121 16.24 1.40 5.59
N PHE A 122 16.25 2.03 6.76
CA PHE A 122 15.11 2.07 7.68
C PHE A 122 14.33 3.36 7.43
N ASN A 123 13.14 3.22 6.84
CA ASN A 123 12.28 4.35 6.53
C ASN A 123 11.16 4.45 7.56
N GLU A 124 11.07 5.60 8.22
CA GLU A 124 9.94 5.91 9.11
C GLU A 124 8.67 6.14 8.29
N ILE A 125 7.58 5.50 8.70
CA ILE A 125 6.27 5.63 8.07
C ILE A 125 5.40 6.52 8.96
N GLN A 126 4.84 7.56 8.36
CA GLN A 126 3.91 8.47 9.02
C GLN A 126 2.47 7.99 8.84
N ALA A 127 1.57 8.39 9.74
CA ALA A 127 0.18 7.93 9.69
C ALA A 127 -0.58 8.48 8.47
N GLU A 128 -0.29 9.70 8.02
CA GLU A 128 -1.01 10.42 6.94
C GLU A 128 -2.54 10.57 7.15
N VAL A 129 -3.02 10.18 8.33
CA VAL A 129 -4.41 10.28 8.76
C VAL A 129 -4.47 10.69 10.22
N LYS A 130 -5.56 11.36 10.59
CA LYS A 130 -5.87 11.66 11.99
C LYS A 130 -6.92 10.68 12.51
N GLY A 131 -6.68 10.10 13.68
CA GLY A 131 -7.65 9.22 14.34
C GLY A 131 -7.02 8.39 15.45
N LYS A 132 -7.70 7.32 15.86
CA LYS A 132 -7.21 6.38 16.87
C LYS A 132 -6.85 5.03 16.26
N ILE A 133 -5.70 4.47 16.65
CA ILE A 133 -5.30 3.11 16.28
C ILE A 133 -6.23 2.12 16.96
N VAL A 134 -6.96 1.33 16.16
CA VAL A 134 -7.89 0.29 16.65
C VAL A 134 -7.40 -1.12 16.37
N ALA A 135 -6.47 -1.30 15.42
CA ALA A 135 -5.81 -2.58 15.18
C ALA A 135 -4.42 -2.39 14.55
N ILE A 136 -3.50 -3.30 14.88
CA ILE A 136 -2.23 -3.51 14.20
C ILE A 136 -2.37 -4.81 13.42
N LEU A 137 -2.10 -4.79 12.12
CA LEU A 137 -2.45 -5.86 11.17
C LEU A 137 -1.24 -6.69 10.71
N VAL A 138 -0.04 -6.32 11.17
CA VAL A 138 1.24 -6.91 10.75
C VAL A 138 2.09 -7.14 11.98
N ASP A 139 2.74 -8.30 12.04
CA ASP A 139 3.63 -8.67 13.13
C ASP A 139 5.04 -8.07 12.92
N ASP A 140 5.78 -7.90 14.02
CA ASP A 140 7.17 -7.43 13.98
C ASP A 140 8.04 -8.40 13.15
N GLU A 141 8.97 -7.86 12.35
CA GLU A 141 9.84 -8.61 11.44
C GLU A 141 9.11 -9.30 10.26
N GLU A 142 7.82 -9.01 10.05
CA GLU A 142 7.05 -9.57 8.95
C GLU A 142 7.33 -8.81 7.62
N PRO A 143 7.46 -9.53 6.48
CA PRO A 143 7.55 -8.89 5.17
C PRO A 143 6.23 -8.20 4.78
N VAL A 144 6.37 -7.04 4.15
CA VAL A 144 5.26 -6.22 3.65
C VAL A 144 5.49 -5.79 2.21
N ASP A 145 4.39 -5.72 1.45
CA ASP A 145 4.35 -5.26 0.07
C ASP A 145 3.67 -3.88 -0.02
N VAL A 146 3.86 -3.19 -1.14
CA VAL A 146 3.17 -1.93 -1.42
C VAL A 146 1.66 -2.10 -1.32
N GLY A 147 1.01 -1.22 -0.56
CA GLY A 147 -0.43 -1.22 -0.35
C GLY A 147 -0.93 -2.20 0.71
N LYS A 148 -0.05 -3.04 1.31
CA LYS A 148 -0.46 -3.93 2.41
C LYS A 148 -0.93 -3.09 3.61
N PRO A 149 -2.14 -3.32 4.14
CA PRO A 149 -2.61 -2.64 5.35
C PRO A 149 -1.74 -2.99 6.56
N LEU A 150 -1.27 -1.96 7.28
CA LEU A 150 -0.44 -2.10 8.48
C LEU A 150 -1.24 -1.83 9.75
N PHE A 151 -2.12 -0.83 9.73
CA PHE A 151 -2.93 -0.41 10.86
C PHE A 151 -4.36 -0.11 10.43
N LYS A 152 -5.33 -0.28 11.34
CA LYS A 152 -6.67 0.30 11.23
C LYS A 152 -6.80 1.51 12.15
N VAL A 153 -7.41 2.57 11.64
CA VAL A 153 -7.61 3.84 12.31
C VAL A 153 -9.10 4.19 12.29
N ASP A 154 -9.64 4.59 13.45
CA ASP A 154 -10.96 5.20 13.55
C ASP A 154 -10.83 6.74 13.46
N PRO A 155 -11.35 7.37 12.39
CA PRO A 155 -11.30 8.82 12.20
C PRO A 155 -12.42 9.57 12.95
N SER A 156 -13.37 8.88 13.60
CA SER A 156 -14.58 9.47 14.22
C SER A 156 -14.35 10.17 15.57
N MET A 157 -13.08 10.50 15.86
CA MET A 157 -12.60 11.13 17.10
C MET A 157 -12.75 12.65 17.14
#